data_AF-A0A0B2QJ86-F1
#
_entry.id   AF-A0A0B2QJ86-F1
#
_cell.length_a   1.000
_cell.length_b   1.000
_cell.length_c   1.000
_cell.angle_alpha   90.00
_cell.angle_beta   90.00
_cell.angle_gamma   90.00
#
_symmetry.space_group_name_H-M   'P 1'
#
loop_
_entity.id
_entity.type
_entity.pdbx_description
1 polymer ?
#
loop_
_entity_poly.entity_id
_entity_poly.type
_entity_poly.pdbx_seq_one_letter_code
_entity_poly.pdbx_strand_id
1 'polypeptide(L)'
;MPTPPPMVFSHLHPRWPPLLLLQPLKPASHHQPMVLFHLLSCSHPSPPSLFIAYCDIVWHLFDGWVADACQLCDDTGWEVGVGVSGGEEGACGGPHLMPGGLFEAFKYMEDILLKVVAQVPNSGPCVTYIGKCGSSKFMKMIHNGIEYANRQLIAEAYDVLKSVGKLSNKELQSVFLEWNKGELLSFLIKIIADIFGIKDDKGDGYLVDKVLDKTNMKGIGKWTVQQAVELSIVAPTIEA
;
A
#
# COMPACT_ATOMS: atom_id res chain seq x y z
N MET A 1 -2.17 10.08 29.56
CA MET A 1 -1.87 10.08 28.11
C MET A 1 -2.32 11.41 27.55
N PRO A 2 -1.56 12.06 26.65
CA PRO A 2 -2.07 13.23 25.93
C PRO A 2 -3.31 12.82 25.13
N THR A 3 -4.28 13.73 25.03
CA THR A 3 -5.49 13.55 24.22
C THR A 3 -5.09 13.48 22.74
N PRO A 4 -5.65 12.53 21.96
CA PRO A 4 -5.36 12.45 20.53
C PRO A 4 -5.83 13.73 19.82
N PRO A 5 -5.15 14.15 18.72
CA PRO A 5 -5.56 15.29 17.93
C PRO A 5 -6.95 15.09 17.33
N PRO A 6 -7.68 16.19 17.06
CA PRO A 6 -8.90 16.11 16.27
C PRO A 6 -8.57 15.63 14.84
N MET A 7 -9.23 14.56 14.41
CA MET A 7 -8.99 13.90 13.12
C MET A 7 -10.25 13.85 12.27
N VAL A 8 -10.11 14.07 10.96
CA VAL A 8 -11.19 13.96 9.97
C VAL A 8 -10.76 13.01 8.86
N PHE A 9 -11.68 12.17 8.36
CA PHE A 9 -11.41 11.25 7.25
C PHE A 9 -12.27 11.61 6.03
N SER A 10 -11.61 11.78 4.89
CA SER A 10 -12.27 11.92 3.58
C SER A 10 -12.08 10.64 2.76
N HIS A 11 -13.19 10.04 2.35
CA HIS A 11 -13.21 8.80 1.56
C HIS A 11 -14.43 8.77 0.64
N LEU A 12 -14.31 8.11 -0.52
CA LEU A 12 -15.39 7.95 -1.53
C LEU A 12 -15.90 6.49 -1.63
N HIS A 13 -15.53 5.60 -0.70
CA HIS A 13 -15.86 4.17 -0.83
C HIS A 13 -17.31 3.85 -0.37
N PRO A 14 -18.15 3.20 -1.20
CA PRO A 14 -19.58 3.02 -0.94
C PRO A 14 -19.94 2.09 0.23
N ARG A 15 -18.99 1.28 0.72
CA ARG A 15 -19.18 0.42 1.91
C ARG A 15 -18.82 1.09 3.23
N TRP A 16 -18.26 2.29 3.20
CA TRP A 16 -17.87 3.04 4.39
C TRP A 16 -18.87 4.19 4.57
N PRO A 17 -19.27 4.55 5.80
CA PRO A 17 -20.27 5.59 6.00
C PRO A 17 -19.73 6.93 5.45
N PRO A 18 -20.45 7.62 4.56
CA PRO A 18 -19.97 8.87 3.94
C PRO A 18 -19.59 9.87 5.04
N LEU A 19 -18.36 10.41 4.97
CA LEU A 19 -17.76 11.34 5.94
C LEU A 19 -18.11 11.00 7.41
N LEU A 20 -17.28 10.18 8.07
CA LEU A 20 -17.21 10.26 9.52
C LEU A 20 -16.48 11.56 9.89
N LEU A 21 -17.26 12.63 10.04
CA LEU A 21 -16.92 13.71 10.97
C LEU A 21 -16.88 13.08 12.35
N LEU A 22 -15.71 12.64 12.80
CA LEU A 22 -15.46 12.63 14.24
C LEU A 22 -15.68 14.08 14.67
N GLN A 23 -16.74 14.31 15.44
CA GLN A 23 -17.24 15.65 15.79
C GLN A 23 -16.08 16.60 16.13
N PRO A 24 -16.16 17.89 15.77
CA PRO A 24 -15.23 18.85 16.32
C PRO A 24 -15.45 18.85 17.84
N LEU A 25 -14.59 18.15 18.57
CA LEU A 25 -14.43 18.40 20.00
C LEU A 25 -14.13 19.90 20.06
N LYS A 26 -15.03 20.63 20.74
CA LYS A 26 -15.03 22.10 20.87
C LYS A 26 -13.61 22.66 20.86
N PRO A 27 -13.35 23.79 20.19
CA PRO A 27 -12.01 24.37 20.14
C PRO A 27 -11.50 24.52 21.57
N ALA A 28 -10.52 23.69 21.92
CA ALA A 28 -9.84 23.83 23.20
C ALA A 28 -9.17 25.21 23.16
N SER A 29 -9.14 25.89 24.30
CA SER A 29 -8.54 27.22 24.49
C SER A 29 -7.02 27.28 24.21
N HIS A 30 -6.44 26.19 23.71
CA HIS A 30 -5.13 26.07 23.09
C HIS A 30 -5.32 25.37 21.74
N HIS A 31 -5.06 26.07 20.63
CA HIS A 31 -5.21 25.53 19.27
C HIS A 31 -4.31 24.30 19.07
N GLN A 32 -4.91 23.09 19.12
CA GLN A 32 -4.26 21.88 18.64
C GLN A 32 -4.47 21.75 17.13
N PRO A 33 -3.42 21.40 16.35
CA PRO A 33 -3.53 21.19 14.91
C PRO A 33 -4.62 20.16 14.55
N MET A 34 -5.49 20.50 13.60
CA MET A 34 -6.47 19.57 13.03
C MET A 34 -5.84 18.72 11.92
N VAL A 35 -6.05 17.40 11.97
CA VAL A 35 -5.46 16.44 11.03
C VAL A 35 -6.53 15.87 10.09
N LEU A 36 -6.29 15.97 8.78
CA LEU A 36 -7.13 15.38 7.73
C LEU A 36 -6.44 14.17 7.11
N PHE A 37 -7.10 13.02 7.09
CA PHE A 37 -6.72 11.86 6.30
C PHE A 37 -7.48 11.84 4.98
N HIS A 38 -6.75 11.80 3.86
CA HIS A 38 -7.26 11.87 2.51
C HIS A 38 -7.05 10.53 1.78
N LEU A 39 -8.12 9.76 1.65
CA LEU A 39 -8.18 8.41 1.07
C LEU A 39 -9.07 8.42 -0.19
N LEU A 40 -8.73 9.25 -1.18
CA LEU A 40 -9.41 9.32 -2.47
C LEU A 40 -8.60 8.69 -3.60
N SER A 41 -9.31 8.30 -4.67
CA SER A 41 -8.69 7.78 -5.90
C SER A 41 -7.82 8.85 -6.59
N CYS A 42 -6.70 8.43 -7.18
CA CYS A 42 -5.70 9.28 -7.87
C CYS A 42 -6.30 10.21 -8.94
N SER A 43 -7.45 9.84 -9.50
CA SER A 43 -8.17 10.62 -10.51
C SER A 43 -8.76 11.94 -10.00
N HIS A 44 -8.72 12.20 -8.69
CA HIS A 44 -9.12 13.46 -8.05
C HIS A 44 -8.02 13.91 -7.09
N PRO A 45 -6.93 14.52 -7.61
CA PRO A 45 -5.68 14.70 -6.86
C PRO A 45 -5.78 15.69 -5.69
N SER A 46 -6.80 16.53 -5.65
CA SER A 46 -6.97 17.56 -4.61
C SER A 46 -8.31 17.37 -3.89
N PRO A 47 -8.34 17.35 -2.55
CA PRO A 47 -9.57 17.65 -1.82
C PRO A 47 -10.13 18.98 -2.34
N PRO A 48 -11.46 19.19 -2.37
CA PRO A 48 -12.00 20.52 -2.64
C PRO A 48 -11.29 21.53 -1.72
N SER A 49 -10.74 22.60 -2.29
CA SER A 49 -9.92 23.62 -1.61
C SER A 49 -10.54 24.16 -0.31
N LEU A 50 -11.85 24.03 -0.17
CA LEU A 50 -12.62 24.38 1.02
C LEU A 50 -12.28 23.53 2.27
N PHE A 51 -11.82 22.29 2.15
CA PHE A 51 -11.51 21.42 3.30
C PHE A 51 -10.08 21.61 3.82
N ILE A 52 -9.13 21.86 2.93
CA ILE A 52 -7.72 22.12 3.28
C ILE A 52 -7.62 23.41 4.11
N ALA A 53 -8.48 24.41 3.85
CA ALA A 53 -8.48 25.68 4.56
C ALA A 53 -8.84 25.59 6.06
N TYR A 54 -9.39 24.47 6.54
CA TYR A 54 -9.77 24.26 7.95
C TYR A 54 -8.88 23.24 8.67
N CYS A 55 -7.95 22.59 7.97
CA CYS A 55 -7.07 21.60 8.56
C CYS A 55 -5.63 22.09 8.53
N ASP A 56 -4.91 21.90 9.64
CA ASP A 56 -3.53 22.32 9.76
C ASP A 56 -2.58 21.31 9.10
N ILE A 57 -2.92 20.01 9.17
CA ILE A 57 -2.11 18.89 8.66
C ILE A 57 -2.94 17.99 7.75
N VAL A 58 -2.45 17.71 6.54
CA VAL A 58 -3.14 16.86 5.55
C VAL A 58 -2.30 15.64 5.19
N TRP A 59 -2.85 14.45 5.39
CA TRP A 59 -2.23 13.16 5.10
C TRP A 59 -2.84 12.55 3.84
N HIS A 60 -2.04 12.41 2.77
CA HIS A 60 -2.44 11.88 1.48
C HIS A 60 -2.12 10.38 1.38
N LEU A 61 -3.14 9.51 1.52
CA LEU A 61 -3.00 8.05 1.63
C LEU A 61 -3.32 7.32 0.31
N PHE A 62 -2.95 7.92 -0.82
CA PHE A 62 -3.20 7.34 -2.14
C PHE A 62 -1.90 7.15 -2.92
N ASP A 63 -1.90 6.09 -3.74
CA ASP A 63 -0.84 5.84 -4.71
C ASP A 63 -0.81 6.97 -5.73
N GLY A 64 0.36 7.46 -6.11
CA GLY A 64 0.44 8.56 -7.07
C GLY A 64 1.83 8.66 -7.62
N TRP A 65 1.97 9.45 -8.68
CA TRP A 65 3.27 9.70 -9.29
C TRP A 65 4.14 10.54 -8.35
N VAL A 66 5.45 10.26 -8.34
CA VAL A 66 6.40 10.92 -7.42
C VAL A 66 6.43 12.44 -7.64
N ALA A 67 6.34 12.91 -8.89
CA ALA A 67 6.42 14.33 -9.19
C ALA A 67 5.24 15.13 -8.63
N ASP A 68 4.05 14.52 -8.58
CA ASP A 68 2.85 15.15 -8.00
C ASP A 68 3.01 15.37 -6.48
N ALA A 69 3.80 14.53 -5.80
CA ALA A 69 4.11 14.72 -4.38
C ALA A 69 5.26 15.69 -4.11
N CYS A 70 6.09 16.01 -5.10
CA CYS A 70 7.08 17.07 -4.96
C CYS A 70 6.43 18.46 -4.94
N GLN A 71 5.29 18.64 -5.61
CA GLN A 71 4.51 19.88 -5.55
C GLN A 71 3.95 20.14 -4.14
N LEU A 72 3.62 19.08 -3.37
CA LEU A 72 3.18 19.18 -1.97
C LEU A 72 4.26 19.73 -1.02
N CYS A 73 5.50 19.90 -1.49
CA CYS A 73 6.62 20.40 -0.70
C CYS A 73 6.86 21.91 -0.82
N ASP A 74 6.35 22.53 -1.89
CA ASP A 74 6.61 23.93 -2.21
C ASP A 74 5.51 24.86 -1.68
N ASP A 75 4.33 24.31 -1.36
CA ASP A 75 3.19 25.05 -0.83
C ASP A 75 3.18 25.04 0.71
N THR A 76 2.74 26.14 1.30
CA THR A 76 2.92 26.58 2.70
C THR A 76 2.18 25.74 3.79
N GLY A 77 1.92 24.45 3.56
CA GLY A 77 1.10 23.57 4.41
C GLY A 77 1.84 22.37 5.01
N TRP A 78 1.30 21.80 6.10
CA TRP A 78 1.82 20.56 6.71
C TRP A 78 1.25 19.34 5.97
N GLU A 79 1.64 19.17 4.71
CA GLU A 79 1.20 18.04 3.90
C GLU A 79 2.16 16.85 4.02
N VAL A 80 1.58 15.65 4.11
CA VAL A 80 2.31 14.38 4.26
C VAL A 80 1.80 13.39 3.22
N GLY A 81 2.69 12.93 2.35
CA GLY A 81 2.44 11.78 1.49
C GLY A 81 2.62 10.49 2.27
N VAL A 82 1.71 9.52 2.11
CA VAL A 82 1.76 8.26 2.85
C VAL A 82 1.53 7.08 1.92
N GLY A 83 2.59 6.31 1.68
CA GLY A 83 2.45 5.01 1.04
C GLY A 83 1.79 4.04 2.01
N VAL A 84 0.68 3.41 1.62
CA VAL A 84 -0.04 2.43 2.43
C VAL A 84 0.00 1.06 1.74
N SER A 85 0.45 0.01 2.43
CA SER A 85 0.42 -1.36 1.91
C SER A 85 -0.20 -2.33 2.92
N GLY A 86 -0.82 -3.42 2.40
CA GLY A 86 -1.53 -4.43 3.20
C GLY A 86 -2.94 -4.80 2.70
N GLY A 87 -3.48 -4.07 1.73
CA GLY A 87 -4.84 -4.29 1.22
C GLY A 87 -5.93 -3.94 2.26
N GLU A 88 -7.16 -4.38 2.01
CA GLU A 88 -8.30 -4.10 2.90
C GLU A 88 -8.11 -4.73 4.29
N GLU A 89 -7.69 -5.99 4.33
CA GLU A 89 -7.45 -6.70 5.59
C GLU A 89 -6.29 -6.09 6.37
N GLY A 90 -5.17 -5.76 5.70
CA GLY A 90 -4.04 -5.08 6.34
C GLY A 90 -4.40 -3.67 6.83
N ALA A 91 -5.23 -2.92 6.10
CA ALA A 91 -5.69 -1.61 6.58
C ALA A 91 -6.47 -1.70 7.91
N CYS A 92 -7.18 -2.81 8.15
CA CYS A 92 -7.93 -3.05 9.38
C CYS A 92 -7.05 -3.66 10.50
N GLY A 93 -6.17 -4.61 10.14
CA GLY A 93 -5.37 -5.39 11.09
C GLY A 93 -3.99 -4.80 11.41
N GLY A 94 -3.54 -3.80 10.65
CA GLY A 94 -2.24 -3.16 10.79
C GLY A 94 -1.51 -3.06 9.44
N PRO A 95 -1.51 -1.89 8.78
CA PRO A 95 -0.85 -1.74 7.50
C PRO A 95 0.66 -1.48 7.68
N HIS A 96 1.39 -1.52 6.57
CA HIS A 96 2.71 -0.89 6.46
C HIS A 96 2.52 0.56 5.96
N LEU A 97 3.07 1.51 6.71
CA LEU A 97 2.97 2.95 6.39
C LEU A 97 4.35 3.53 6.07
N MET A 98 4.40 4.30 4.99
CA MET A 98 5.60 4.95 4.46
C MET A 98 5.38 6.48 4.42
N PRO A 99 5.34 7.19 5.56
CA PRO A 99 5.15 8.63 5.60
C PRO A 99 6.38 9.40 5.08
N GLY A 100 6.14 10.46 4.32
CA GLY A 100 7.15 11.39 3.82
C GLY A 100 6.55 12.76 3.54
N GLY A 101 7.37 13.81 3.63
CA GLY A 101 6.89 15.20 3.64
C GLY A 101 7.54 15.99 4.77
N LEU A 102 6.77 16.76 5.52
CA LEU A 102 7.26 17.50 6.69
C LEU A 102 7.51 16.56 7.88
N PHE A 103 8.70 16.61 8.46
CA PHE A 103 9.09 15.72 9.57
C PHE A 103 8.29 16.00 10.84
N GLU A 104 8.00 17.25 11.12
CA GLU A 104 7.23 17.71 12.27
C GLU A 104 5.80 17.17 12.22
N ALA A 105 5.20 17.08 11.03
CA ALA A 105 3.88 16.48 10.82
C ALA A 105 3.88 14.98 11.11
N PHE A 106 4.94 14.26 10.68
CA PHE A 106 5.13 12.87 11.06
C PHE A 106 5.28 12.71 12.58
N LYS A 107 6.14 13.52 13.21
CA LYS A 107 6.36 13.48 14.66
C LYS A 107 5.11 13.78 15.47
N TYR A 108 4.26 14.68 14.98
CA TYR A 108 2.98 14.97 15.60
C TYR A 108 2.05 13.73 15.64
N MET A 109 2.12 12.87 14.62
CA MET A 109 1.27 11.68 14.49
C MET A 109 1.95 10.36 14.91
N GLU A 110 3.25 10.38 15.23
CA GLU A 110 4.08 9.19 15.47
C GLU A 110 3.43 8.22 16.47
N ASP A 111 2.97 8.70 17.62
CA ASP A 111 2.33 7.88 18.66
C ASP A 111 1.07 7.15 18.17
N ILE A 112 0.32 7.73 17.24
CA ILE A 112 -0.87 7.11 16.65
C ILE A 112 -0.42 6.09 15.61
N LEU A 113 0.50 6.47 14.71
CA LEU A 113 1.00 5.60 13.66
C LEU A 113 1.60 4.32 14.23
N LEU A 114 2.43 4.43 15.27
CA LEU A 114 3.05 3.28 15.95
C LEU A 114 2.02 2.29 16.53
N LYS A 115 0.81 2.74 16.86
CA LYS A 115 -0.27 1.90 17.42
C LYS A 115 -1.13 1.24 16.34
N VAL A 116 -1.24 1.86 15.16
CA VAL A 116 -2.14 1.37 14.10
C VAL A 116 -1.44 0.49 13.08
N VAL A 117 -0.12 0.55 12.96
CA VAL A 117 0.62 -0.28 11.99
C VAL A 117 0.84 -1.70 12.47
N ALA A 118 1.14 -2.60 11.50
CA ALA A 118 1.58 -3.96 11.81
C ALA A 118 2.80 -3.94 12.74
N GLN A 119 2.82 -4.88 13.68
CA GLN A 119 3.93 -5.09 14.60
C GLN A 119 4.63 -6.39 14.25
N VAL A 120 5.93 -6.31 13.92
CA VAL A 120 6.73 -7.49 13.58
C VAL A 120 7.55 -7.91 14.80
N PRO A 121 7.43 -9.17 15.25
CA PRO A 121 8.27 -9.68 16.34
C PRO A 121 9.75 -9.42 16.08
N ASN A 122 10.44 -8.86 17.06
CA ASN A 122 11.87 -8.52 17.03
C ASN A 122 12.29 -7.45 15.99
N SER A 123 11.40 -6.97 15.12
CA SER A 123 11.70 -5.93 14.12
C SER A 123 10.95 -4.61 14.37
N GLY A 124 9.89 -4.64 15.20
CA GLY A 124 9.17 -3.46 15.62
C GLY A 124 8.01 -3.07 14.68
N PRO A 125 7.52 -1.82 14.79
CA PRO A 125 6.36 -1.33 14.04
C PRO A 125 6.71 -1.08 12.56
N CYS A 126 5.77 -1.42 11.68
CA CYS A 126 5.87 -1.23 10.23
C CYS A 126 5.58 0.22 9.80
N VAL A 127 6.28 1.19 10.42
CA VAL A 127 6.25 2.59 10.03
C VAL A 127 7.59 3.25 10.31
N THR A 128 8.07 4.05 9.36
CA THR A 128 9.21 4.93 9.57
C THR A 128 9.09 6.16 8.67
N TYR A 129 9.67 7.28 9.10
CA TYR A 129 9.75 8.47 8.26
C TYR A 129 10.72 8.22 7.11
N ILE A 130 10.21 8.25 5.87
CA ILE A 130 10.96 7.90 4.67
C ILE A 130 11.87 9.06 4.24
N GLY A 131 11.38 10.29 4.32
CA GLY A 131 12.12 11.46 3.88
C GLY A 131 11.21 12.64 3.56
N LYS A 132 11.81 13.67 2.97
CA LYS A 132 11.09 14.87 2.55
C LYS A 132 10.29 14.62 1.27
N CYS A 133 9.27 15.44 1.02
CA CYS A 133 8.57 15.52 -0.27
C CYS A 133 8.05 14.17 -0.79
N GLY A 134 8.18 13.92 -2.09
CA GLY A 134 7.71 12.70 -2.76
C GLY A 134 8.38 11.39 -2.36
N SER A 135 9.29 11.38 -1.38
CA SER A 135 9.99 10.17 -0.92
C SER A 135 9.04 9.02 -0.55
N SER A 136 7.91 9.32 0.09
CA SER A 136 6.87 8.34 0.42
C SER A 136 6.27 7.66 -0.81
N LYS A 137 5.86 8.45 -1.81
CA LYS A 137 5.30 7.92 -3.06
C LYS A 137 6.36 7.17 -3.86
N PHE A 138 7.61 7.64 -3.85
CA PHE A 138 8.73 6.94 -4.46
C PHE A 138 8.94 5.56 -3.81
N MET A 139 8.99 5.48 -2.47
CA MET A 139 9.15 4.21 -1.77
C MET A 139 7.99 3.25 -2.05
N LYS A 140 6.75 3.74 -2.07
CA LYS A 140 5.57 2.92 -2.41
C LYS A 140 5.62 2.43 -3.86
N MET A 141 6.04 3.27 -4.80
CA MET A 141 6.24 2.90 -6.20
C MET A 141 7.26 1.76 -6.32
N ILE A 142 8.43 1.87 -5.67
CA ILE A 142 9.44 0.80 -5.64
C ILE A 142 8.88 -0.48 -4.99
N HIS A 143 8.18 -0.37 -3.86
CA HIS A 143 7.52 -1.51 -3.21
C HIS A 143 6.58 -2.25 -4.17
N ASN A 144 5.74 -1.52 -4.91
CA ASN A 144 4.89 -2.13 -5.93
C ASN A 144 5.70 -2.75 -7.06
N GLY A 145 6.77 -2.11 -7.54
CA GLY A 145 7.65 -2.67 -8.57
C GLY A 145 8.23 -4.03 -8.16
N ILE A 146 8.73 -4.15 -6.93
CA ILE A 146 9.23 -5.41 -6.36
C ILE A 146 8.11 -6.45 -6.26
N GLU A 147 6.89 -6.04 -5.89
CA GLU A 147 5.73 -6.93 -5.84
C GLU A 147 5.37 -7.49 -7.23
N TYR A 148 5.45 -6.70 -8.30
CA TYR A 148 5.24 -7.18 -9.68
C TYR A 148 6.30 -8.22 -10.05
N ALA A 149 7.58 -7.91 -9.81
CA ALA A 149 8.69 -8.82 -10.07
C ALA A 149 8.52 -10.17 -9.35
N ASN A 150 8.19 -10.14 -8.06
CA ASN A 150 7.98 -11.36 -7.28
C ASN A 150 6.79 -12.18 -7.80
N ARG A 151 5.69 -11.51 -8.19
CA ARG A 151 4.54 -12.20 -8.80
C ARG A 151 4.91 -12.88 -10.11
N GLN A 152 5.71 -12.22 -10.94
CA GLN A 152 6.19 -12.77 -12.22
C GLN A 152 7.13 -13.96 -12.00
N LEU A 153 8.10 -13.86 -11.10
CA LEU A 153 9.00 -14.98 -10.75
C LEU A 153 8.24 -16.20 -10.23
N ILE A 154 7.21 -15.97 -9.40
CA ILE A 154 6.34 -17.06 -8.92
C ILE A 154 5.53 -17.67 -10.07
N ALA A 155 5.01 -16.85 -10.98
CA ALA A 155 4.28 -17.32 -12.15
C ALA A 155 5.15 -18.19 -13.07
N GLU A 156 6.41 -17.81 -13.29
CA GLU A 156 7.37 -18.60 -14.06
C GLU A 156 7.71 -19.93 -13.38
N ALA A 157 7.94 -19.91 -12.07
CA ALA A 157 8.16 -21.14 -11.31
C ALA A 157 6.94 -22.08 -11.39
N TYR A 158 5.74 -21.53 -11.26
CA TYR A 158 4.49 -22.26 -11.49
C TYR A 158 4.43 -22.86 -12.91
N ASP A 159 4.70 -22.06 -13.94
CA ASP A 159 4.62 -22.52 -15.32
C ASP A 159 5.60 -23.67 -15.57
N VAL A 160 6.86 -23.56 -15.13
CA VAL A 160 7.85 -24.64 -15.25
C VAL A 160 7.38 -25.92 -14.55
N LEU A 161 6.90 -25.82 -13.31
CA LEU A 161 6.40 -26.99 -12.57
C LEU A 161 5.18 -27.63 -13.24
N LYS A 162 4.29 -26.82 -13.81
CA LYS A 162 3.06 -27.29 -14.47
C LYS A 162 3.33 -27.85 -15.86
N SER A 163 4.06 -27.11 -16.69
CA SER A 163 4.24 -27.38 -18.11
C SER A 163 5.37 -28.38 -18.36
N VAL A 164 6.49 -28.29 -17.63
CA VAL A 164 7.63 -29.21 -17.75
C VAL A 164 7.52 -30.33 -16.73
N GLY A 165 7.30 -29.98 -15.46
CA GLY A 165 7.18 -30.95 -14.36
C GLY A 165 5.90 -31.78 -14.38
N LYS A 166 4.87 -31.34 -15.12
CA LYS A 166 3.56 -32.00 -15.23
C LYS A 166 2.83 -32.17 -13.90
N LEU A 167 3.10 -31.31 -12.91
CA LEU A 167 2.44 -31.36 -11.62
C LEU A 167 0.94 -31.03 -11.74
N SER A 168 0.13 -31.78 -10.99
CA SER A 168 -1.27 -31.44 -10.72
C SER A 168 -1.38 -30.26 -9.76
N ASN A 169 -2.57 -29.62 -9.69
CA ASN A 169 -2.76 -28.47 -8.78
C ASN A 169 -2.62 -28.87 -7.30
N LYS A 170 -2.91 -30.12 -6.94
CA LYS A 170 -2.66 -30.65 -5.58
C LYS A 170 -1.18 -30.78 -5.27
N GLU A 171 -0.38 -31.20 -6.23
CA GLU A 171 1.08 -31.30 -6.07
C GLU A 171 1.69 -29.91 -6.03
N LEU A 172 1.25 -28.99 -6.89
CA LEU A 172 1.66 -27.57 -6.83
C LEU A 172 1.33 -26.94 -5.48
N GLN A 173 0.11 -27.13 -4.97
CA GLN A 173 -0.26 -26.68 -3.63
C GLN A 173 0.72 -27.23 -2.58
N SER A 174 1.04 -28.52 -2.64
CA SER A 174 1.93 -29.18 -1.67
C SER A 174 3.35 -28.61 -1.72
N VAL A 175 3.89 -28.38 -2.92
CA VAL A 175 5.21 -27.74 -3.14
C VAL A 175 5.24 -26.32 -2.56
N PHE A 176 4.24 -25.50 -2.87
CA PHE A 176 4.20 -24.12 -2.39
C PHE A 176 3.95 -24.03 -0.87
N LEU A 177 3.17 -24.95 -0.29
CA LEU A 177 3.03 -25.08 1.17
C LEU A 177 4.36 -25.46 1.83
N GLU A 178 5.20 -26.25 1.18
CA GLU A 178 6.52 -26.62 1.67
C GLU A 178 7.52 -25.47 1.55
N TRP A 179 7.55 -24.77 0.41
CA TRP A 179 8.35 -23.55 0.23
C TRP A 179 8.02 -22.49 1.27
N ASN A 180 6.74 -22.36 1.64
CA ASN A 180 6.31 -21.41 2.65
C ASN A 180 6.72 -21.77 4.09
N LYS A 181 7.38 -22.91 4.31
CA LYS A 181 7.97 -23.28 5.62
C LYS A 181 9.47 -23.03 5.66
N GLY A 182 10.10 -22.74 4.52
CA GLY A 182 11.54 -22.53 4.39
C GLY A 182 11.88 -21.07 4.10
N GLU A 183 12.94 -20.88 3.32
CA GLU A 183 13.48 -19.56 2.97
C GLU A 183 12.51 -18.67 2.18
N LEU A 184 11.52 -19.29 1.52
CA LEU A 184 10.50 -18.59 0.72
C LEU A 184 9.24 -18.25 1.53
N LEU A 185 9.26 -18.42 2.86
CA LEU A 185 8.17 -18.01 3.75
C LEU A 185 7.76 -16.56 3.46
N SER A 186 6.59 -16.39 2.85
CA SER A 186 6.09 -15.08 2.45
C SER A 186 4.58 -15.09 2.23
N PHE A 187 3.97 -13.92 2.30
CA PHE A 187 2.55 -13.76 2.04
C PHE A 187 2.17 -14.24 0.62
N LEU A 188 2.97 -13.90 -0.40
CA LEU A 188 2.68 -14.27 -1.79
C LEU A 188 2.73 -15.78 -2.00
N ILE A 189 3.74 -16.48 -1.47
CA ILE A 189 3.82 -17.94 -1.60
C ILE A 189 2.64 -18.61 -0.89
N LYS A 190 2.25 -18.12 0.30
CA LYS A 190 1.10 -18.64 1.03
C LYS A 190 -0.20 -18.53 0.23
N ILE A 191 -0.55 -17.34 -0.26
CA ILE A 191 -1.82 -17.15 -0.98
C ILE A 191 -1.86 -17.96 -2.29
N ILE A 192 -0.71 -18.15 -2.95
CA ILE A 192 -0.62 -18.96 -4.17
C ILE A 192 -0.84 -20.45 -3.83
N ALA A 193 -0.27 -20.94 -2.73
CA ALA A 193 -0.54 -22.28 -2.23
C ALA A 193 -2.04 -22.49 -1.94
N ASP A 194 -2.69 -21.50 -1.34
CA ASP A 194 -4.13 -21.53 -1.06
C ASP A 194 -4.94 -21.54 -2.37
N ILE A 195 -4.59 -20.70 -3.36
CA ILE A 195 -5.24 -20.60 -4.67
C ILE A 195 -5.26 -21.94 -5.41
N PHE A 196 -4.17 -22.70 -5.40
CA PHE A 196 -4.12 -24.02 -6.04
C PHE A 196 -5.11 -25.04 -5.44
N GLY A 197 -5.56 -24.82 -4.21
CA GLY A 197 -6.57 -25.66 -3.55
C GLY A 197 -8.02 -25.28 -3.87
N ILE A 198 -8.26 -24.12 -4.49
CA ILE A 198 -9.61 -23.60 -4.73
C ILE A 198 -10.25 -24.34 -5.92
N LYS A 199 -11.34 -25.06 -5.65
CA LYS A 199 -12.17 -25.68 -6.68
C LYS A 199 -13.02 -24.63 -7.38
N ASP A 200 -13.31 -24.86 -8.66
CA ASP A 200 -14.29 -24.07 -9.38
C ASP A 200 -15.70 -24.34 -8.79
N ASP A 201 -16.44 -23.28 -8.48
CA ASP A 201 -17.80 -23.37 -7.95
C ASP A 201 -18.86 -23.54 -9.06
N LYS A 202 -18.45 -23.35 -10.33
CA LYS A 202 -19.32 -23.43 -11.51
C LYS A 202 -19.10 -24.67 -12.37
N GLY A 203 -18.14 -25.52 -12.04
CA GLY A 203 -17.81 -26.70 -12.84
C GLY A 203 -16.71 -27.57 -12.25
N ASP A 204 -16.28 -28.54 -13.04
CA ASP A 204 -15.21 -29.45 -12.63
C ASP A 204 -13.81 -28.80 -12.78
N GLY A 205 -12.93 -29.13 -11.83
CA GLY A 205 -11.55 -28.70 -11.80
C GLY A 205 -11.27 -27.64 -10.75
N TYR A 206 -10.25 -26.83 -11.00
CA TYR A 206 -9.76 -25.79 -10.08
C TYR A 206 -10.01 -24.41 -10.68
N LEU A 207 -10.31 -23.45 -9.81
CA LEU A 207 -10.61 -22.08 -10.23
C LEU A 207 -9.46 -21.47 -11.04
N VAL A 208 -8.22 -21.71 -10.61
CA VAL A 208 -7.00 -21.18 -11.25
C VAL A 208 -6.89 -21.56 -12.73
N ASP A 209 -7.38 -22.74 -13.13
CA ASP A 209 -7.34 -23.21 -14.52
C ASP A 209 -8.45 -22.57 -15.39
N LYS A 210 -9.38 -21.84 -14.78
CA LYS A 210 -10.51 -21.16 -15.45
C LYS A 210 -10.35 -19.65 -15.50
N VAL A 211 -9.37 -19.10 -14.80
CA VAL A 211 -9.06 -17.66 -14.83
C VAL A 211 -8.47 -17.32 -16.19
N LEU A 212 -9.03 -16.29 -16.84
CA LEU A 212 -8.44 -15.75 -18.06
C LEU A 212 -7.03 -15.23 -17.76
N ASP A 213 -6.06 -15.66 -18.55
CA ASP A 213 -4.63 -15.34 -18.48
C ASP A 213 -4.32 -13.91 -18.95
N LYS A 214 -5.11 -12.95 -18.47
CA LYS A 214 -4.97 -11.54 -18.78
C LYS A 214 -4.87 -10.73 -17.50
N THR A 215 -3.66 -10.29 -17.19
CA THR A 215 -3.39 -9.37 -16.09
C THR A 215 -3.68 -7.93 -16.50
N ASN A 216 -4.16 -7.13 -15.54
CA ASN A 216 -4.30 -5.69 -15.70
C ASN A 216 -3.37 -4.99 -14.70
N MET A 217 -2.76 -3.88 -15.11
CA MET A 217 -1.86 -3.10 -14.25
C MET A 217 -2.42 -1.70 -14.02
N LYS A 218 -2.33 -1.21 -12.77
CA LYS A 218 -2.78 0.14 -12.38
C LYS A 218 -1.75 1.25 -12.69
N GLY A 219 -0.73 0.96 -13.50
CA GLY A 219 0.31 1.92 -13.90
C GLY A 219 1.52 2.03 -12.97
N ILE A 220 1.41 1.70 -11.68
CA ILE A 220 2.50 1.89 -10.70
C ILE A 220 3.75 1.05 -11.01
N GLY A 221 3.60 -0.17 -11.52
CA GLY A 221 4.76 -0.98 -11.93
C GLY A 221 5.54 -0.33 -13.08
N LYS A 222 4.82 0.25 -14.06
CA LYS A 222 5.40 0.99 -15.18
C LYS A 222 6.18 2.21 -14.71
N TRP A 223 5.67 2.91 -13.70
CA TRP A 223 6.33 4.06 -13.08
C TRP A 223 7.70 3.71 -12.49
N THR A 224 7.84 2.54 -11.85
CA THR A 224 9.14 2.07 -11.35
C THR A 224 10.15 1.88 -12.48
N VAL A 225 9.75 1.25 -13.59
CA VAL A 225 10.62 1.04 -14.76
C VAL A 225 11.01 2.37 -15.40
N GLN A 226 10.05 3.29 -15.57
CA GLN A 226 10.32 4.62 -16.10
C GLN A 226 11.35 5.38 -15.24
N GLN A 227 11.18 5.35 -13.92
CA GLN A 227 12.12 5.98 -12.99
C GLN A 227 13.51 5.32 -13.00
N ALA A 228 13.57 3.99 -13.13
CA ALA A 228 14.85 3.31 -13.28
C ALA A 228 15.59 3.77 -14.55
N VAL A 229 14.89 3.91 -15.68
CA VAL A 229 15.46 4.42 -16.93
C VAL A 229 15.91 5.88 -16.78
N GLU A 230 15.07 6.75 -16.22
CA GLU A 230 15.41 8.17 -15.99
C GLU A 230 16.67 8.34 -15.13
N LEU A 231 16.82 7.50 -14.10
CA LEU A 231 17.98 7.50 -13.20
C LEU A 231 19.18 6.71 -13.72
N SER A 232 19.07 6.08 -14.90
CA SER A 232 20.09 5.17 -15.45
C SER A 232 20.45 4.01 -14.50
N ILE A 233 19.45 3.47 -13.80
CA ILE A 233 19.56 2.31 -12.92
C ILE A 233 19.01 1.07 -13.64
N VAL A 234 19.77 -0.01 -13.60
CA VAL A 234 19.41 -1.28 -14.23
C VAL A 234 18.43 -2.06 -13.33
N ALA A 235 17.21 -2.32 -13.81
CA ALA A 235 16.16 -3.03 -13.06
C ALA A 235 15.40 -4.09 -13.91
N PRO A 236 16.10 -5.03 -14.58
CA PRO A 236 15.52 -5.92 -15.59
C PRO A 236 14.45 -6.86 -15.04
N THR A 237 14.57 -7.29 -13.78
CA THR A 237 13.60 -8.20 -13.15
C THR A 237 12.24 -7.54 -12.88
N ILE A 238 12.19 -6.20 -12.78
CA ILE A 238 10.94 -5.45 -12.66
C ILE A 238 10.36 -5.11 -14.04
N GLU A 239 11.22 -5.03 -15.06
CA GLU A 239 10.84 -4.76 -16.45
C GLU A 239 10.21 -5.97 -17.16
N ALA A 240 10.75 -7.16 -16.90
CA ALA A 240 10.30 -8.43 -17.48
C ALA A 240 8.84 -8.77 -17.12
#